data_AF-I5AT91-F1
#
_entry.id   AF-I5AT91-F1
#
_cell.length_a   1.000
_cell.length_b   1.000
_cell.length_c   1.000
_cell.angle_alpha   90.00
_cell.angle_beta   90.00
_cell.angle_gamma   90.00
#
_symmetry.space_group_name_H-M   'P 1'
#
loop_
_entity.id
_entity.type
_entity.pdbx_description
1 polymer ?
#
loop_
_entity_poly.entity_id
_entity_poly.type
_entity_poly.pdbx_seq_one_letter_code
_entity_poly.pdbx_strand_id
1 'polypeptide(L)'
;MGIDIGNLLTCSPYSDEVMNIGGFERTADGQFHAKVDCPQMWFGYADLYDNVFKFATNAEAHKAAVTVGDESYCLWTWKGDYLNLGTGMEGGLYNAANPGGKTNVDDISFWNAMHDNPTTMEMVMMDKNGYVLAYAPEKAHWWTTAFNPYIYNLGDKVLRSNTTVYAKIDLDGFDLKTREDLYRAFKHKANAENNNRGSVDGMFLCFEEDTQTGHYVIYYSY
;
A
#
# COMPACT_ATOMS: atom_id res chain seq x y z
N MET A 1 27.42 -9.91 -6.56
CA MET A 1 26.09 -9.33 -6.80
C MET A 1 25.89 -9.33 -8.32
N GLY A 2 25.04 -10.21 -8.83
CA GLY A 2 24.70 -10.23 -10.25
C GLY A 2 23.64 -9.17 -10.50
N ILE A 3 23.88 -8.29 -11.48
CA ILE A 3 22.82 -7.45 -12.04
C ILE A 3 21.87 -8.41 -12.74
N ASP A 4 20.61 -8.43 -12.30
CA ASP A 4 19.58 -9.20 -12.98
C ASP A 4 19.00 -8.32 -14.10
N ILE A 5 18.52 -8.92 -15.19
CA ILE A 5 17.89 -8.13 -16.28
C ILE A 5 16.74 -7.28 -15.72
N GLY A 6 16.13 -7.77 -14.64
CA GLY A 6 15.05 -7.09 -13.94
C GLY A 6 15.43 -5.85 -13.14
N ASN A 7 16.70 -5.46 -12.96
CA ASN A 7 17.05 -4.25 -12.19
C ASN A 7 18.07 -3.32 -12.88
N LEU A 8 18.23 -3.48 -14.20
CA LEU A 8 19.23 -2.75 -14.97
C LEU A 8 19.06 -1.24 -14.89
N LEU A 9 17.82 -0.74 -14.89
CA LEU A 9 17.54 0.69 -14.89
C LEU A 9 17.86 1.34 -13.53
N THR A 10 17.46 0.71 -12.43
CA THR A 10 17.69 1.23 -11.08
C THR A 10 19.07 0.95 -10.53
N CYS A 11 19.84 0.04 -11.15
CA CYS A 11 21.27 -0.10 -10.85
C CYS A 11 22.15 0.73 -11.79
N SER A 12 21.58 1.50 -12.72
CA SER A 12 22.34 2.33 -13.65
C SER A 12 22.79 3.66 -13.04
N PRO A 13 23.83 4.32 -13.58
CA PRO A 13 24.24 5.66 -13.15
C PRO A 13 23.17 6.75 -13.31
N TYR A 14 22.13 6.49 -14.10
CA TYR A 14 21.02 7.42 -14.39
C TYR A 14 19.75 7.06 -13.59
N SER A 15 19.82 6.08 -12.68
CA SER A 15 18.66 5.57 -11.96
C SER A 15 17.88 6.67 -11.29
N ASP A 16 18.58 7.58 -10.61
CA ASP A 16 17.93 8.54 -9.72
C ASP A 16 17.17 9.57 -10.55
N GLU A 17 17.71 10.00 -11.69
CA GLU A 17 17.04 10.93 -12.61
C GLU A 17 15.78 10.30 -13.21
N VAL A 18 15.89 9.08 -13.73
CA VAL A 18 14.75 8.40 -14.37
C VAL A 18 13.65 8.07 -13.35
N MET A 19 14.03 7.57 -12.18
CA MET A 19 13.09 7.25 -11.12
C MET A 19 12.44 8.51 -10.54
N ASN A 20 13.17 9.62 -10.45
CA ASN A 20 12.64 10.91 -10.00
C ASN A 20 11.55 11.45 -10.93
N ILE A 21 11.71 11.29 -12.25
CA ILE A 21 10.66 11.61 -13.25
C ILE A 21 9.41 10.73 -13.03
N GLY A 22 9.62 9.46 -12.70
CA GLY A 22 8.55 8.52 -12.35
C GLY A 22 7.91 8.75 -10.97
N GLY A 23 8.34 9.79 -10.24
CA GLY A 23 7.82 10.13 -8.92
C GLY A 23 8.41 9.32 -7.76
N PHE A 24 9.62 8.77 -7.91
CA PHE A 24 10.31 8.05 -6.86
C PHE A 24 11.60 8.77 -6.43
N GLU A 25 11.97 8.64 -5.17
CA GLU A 25 13.23 9.14 -4.64
C GLU A 25 14.04 8.01 -4.03
N ARG A 26 15.36 8.07 -4.21
CA ARG A 26 16.28 7.12 -3.58
C ARG A 26 16.78 7.68 -2.25
N THR A 27 16.67 6.90 -1.19
CA THR A 27 17.23 7.21 0.13
C THR A 27 18.67 6.75 0.26
N ALA A 28 19.37 7.22 1.31
CA ALA A 28 20.79 6.95 1.52
C ALA A 28 21.15 5.46 1.67
N ASP A 29 20.17 4.62 2.03
CA ASP A 29 20.28 3.17 2.13
C ASP A 29 20.03 2.45 0.78
N GLY A 30 19.81 3.22 -0.29
CA GLY A 30 19.67 2.71 -1.64
C GLY A 30 18.25 2.27 -2.03
N GLN A 31 17.27 2.41 -1.12
CA GLN A 31 15.87 2.10 -1.39
C GLN A 31 15.19 3.19 -2.21
N PHE A 32 14.17 2.83 -2.97
CA PHE A 32 13.28 3.77 -3.63
C PHE A 32 11.94 3.87 -2.90
N HIS A 33 11.45 5.09 -2.75
CA HIS A 33 10.15 5.41 -2.19
C HIS A 33 9.38 6.33 -3.14
N ALA A 34 8.07 6.12 -3.24
CA ALA A 34 7.20 7.03 -3.98
C ALA A 34 7.14 8.38 -3.25
N LYS A 35 7.11 9.46 -4.02
CA LYS A 35 6.85 10.81 -3.53
C LYS A 35 5.35 11.03 -3.40
N VAL A 36 4.97 11.93 -2.49
CA VAL A 36 3.55 12.23 -2.27
C VAL A 36 2.91 12.87 -3.50
N ASP A 37 3.70 13.62 -4.28
CA ASP A 37 3.35 14.31 -5.52
C ASP A 37 3.69 13.53 -6.80
N CYS A 38 3.86 12.20 -6.69
CA CYS A 38 4.19 11.36 -7.83
C CYS A 38 3.10 11.43 -8.94
N PRO A 39 3.46 11.30 -10.23
CA PRO A 39 2.51 11.39 -11.35
C PRO A 39 1.27 10.47 -11.22
N GLN A 40 1.41 9.35 -10.50
CA GLN A 40 0.39 8.35 -10.23
C GLN A 40 -0.84 8.95 -9.52
N MET A 41 -0.71 10.08 -8.81
CA MET A 41 -1.85 10.74 -8.18
C MET A 41 -2.94 11.17 -9.18
N TRP A 42 -2.55 11.48 -10.42
CA TRP A 42 -3.47 11.99 -11.45
C TRP A 42 -4.19 10.90 -12.24
N PHE A 43 -3.71 9.65 -12.15
CA PHE A 43 -4.22 8.54 -12.94
C PHE A 43 -5.05 7.56 -12.10
N GLY A 44 -5.02 7.70 -10.76
CA GLY A 44 -5.63 6.74 -9.85
C GLY A 44 -5.03 5.33 -10.00
N TYR A 45 -5.73 4.35 -9.46
CA TYR A 45 -5.46 2.93 -9.63
C TYR A 45 -6.67 2.27 -10.30
N ALA A 46 -6.50 1.84 -11.54
CA ALA A 46 -7.44 0.96 -12.21
C ALA A 46 -6.94 -0.49 -12.12
N ASP A 47 -7.85 -1.48 -12.23
CA ASP A 47 -7.50 -2.90 -12.48
C ASP A 47 -6.56 -3.09 -13.70
N LEU A 48 -6.35 -2.03 -14.51
CA LEU A 48 -5.36 -1.97 -15.59
C LEU A 48 -3.90 -2.02 -15.12
N TYR A 49 -3.58 -1.50 -13.93
CA TYR A 49 -2.25 -1.69 -13.33
C TYR A 49 -1.97 -3.17 -13.18
N ASP A 50 -2.96 -3.95 -12.80
CA ASP A 50 -2.86 -5.41 -12.68
C ASP A 50 -2.45 -6.08 -14.01
N ASN A 51 -2.78 -5.54 -15.19
CA ASN A 51 -2.39 -6.15 -16.48
C ASN A 51 -1.00 -5.72 -16.97
N VAL A 52 -0.59 -4.47 -16.79
CA VAL A 52 0.77 -4.00 -17.16
C VAL A 52 1.80 -4.41 -16.10
N PHE A 53 1.42 -4.40 -14.82
CA PHE A 53 2.21 -4.95 -13.73
C PHE A 53 2.25 -6.48 -13.77
N LYS A 54 1.22 -7.26 -14.16
CA LYS A 54 1.38 -8.73 -14.30
C LYS A 54 2.48 -9.15 -15.28
N PHE A 55 2.82 -8.32 -16.27
CA PHE A 55 3.95 -8.57 -17.17
C PHE A 55 5.29 -8.02 -16.64
N ALA A 56 5.25 -7.11 -15.67
CA ALA A 56 6.40 -6.38 -15.13
C ALA A 56 6.63 -6.61 -13.63
N THR A 57 5.82 -7.40 -12.94
CA THR A 57 5.92 -7.64 -11.51
C THR A 57 5.44 -9.04 -11.19
N ASN A 58 6.04 -9.58 -10.15
CA ASN A 58 5.65 -10.81 -9.52
C ASN A 58 5.21 -10.48 -8.09
N ALA A 59 4.03 -9.86 -8.00
CA ALA A 59 3.48 -9.37 -6.76
C ALA A 59 2.27 -10.20 -6.32
N GLU A 60 2.02 -10.17 -5.01
CA GLU A 60 0.77 -10.55 -4.37
C GLU A 60 0.08 -9.26 -3.91
N ALA A 61 -1.24 -9.22 -4.04
CA ALA A 61 -2.04 -8.04 -3.70
C ALA A 61 -3.19 -8.44 -2.79
N HIS A 62 -3.53 -7.59 -1.83
CA HIS A 62 -4.68 -7.75 -0.95
C HIS A 62 -5.46 -6.45 -0.85
N LYS A 63 -6.79 -6.55 -0.84
CA LYS A 63 -7.68 -5.39 -0.73
C LYS A 63 -8.70 -5.52 0.39
N ALA A 64 -8.91 -4.41 1.10
CA ALA A 64 -10.06 -4.19 1.94
C ALA A 64 -10.82 -2.99 1.39
N ALA A 65 -12.05 -3.20 0.94
CA ALA A 65 -12.87 -2.12 0.41
C ALA A 65 -14.19 -1.98 1.18
N VAL A 66 -14.59 -0.74 1.46
CA VAL A 66 -15.75 -0.37 2.27
C VAL A 66 -16.49 0.82 1.67
N THR A 67 -17.75 1.02 2.05
CA THR A 67 -18.55 2.19 1.66
C THR A 67 -18.94 2.98 2.89
N VAL A 68 -18.74 4.30 2.86
CA VAL A 68 -19.16 5.25 3.88
C VAL A 68 -19.90 6.39 3.21
N GLY A 69 -21.22 6.48 3.46
CA GLY A 69 -22.07 7.48 2.81
C GLY A 69 -22.09 7.32 1.29
N ASP A 70 -21.73 8.39 0.58
CA ASP A 70 -21.70 8.46 -0.88
C ASP A 70 -20.31 8.15 -1.47
N GLU A 71 -19.37 7.68 -0.65
CA GLU A 71 -18.00 7.37 -1.07
C GLU A 71 -17.65 5.92 -0.72
N SER A 72 -16.88 5.30 -1.60
CA SER A 72 -16.23 4.01 -1.37
C SER A 72 -14.75 4.23 -1.13
N TYR A 73 -14.15 3.42 -0.27
CA TYR A 73 -12.74 3.48 0.11
C TYR A 73 -12.09 2.11 -0.01
N CYS A 74 -10.84 2.06 -0.46
CA CYS A 74 -10.07 0.84 -0.61
C CYS A 74 -8.69 1.02 0.03
N LEU A 75 -8.39 0.19 1.03
CA LEU A 75 -7.01 -0.09 1.45
C LEU A 75 -6.49 -1.19 0.53
N TRP A 76 -5.51 -0.86 -0.30
CA TRP A 76 -4.92 -1.78 -1.26
C TRP A 76 -3.43 -1.87 -1.03
N THR A 77 -2.94 -3.10 -0.95
CA THR A 77 -1.58 -3.42 -0.56
C THR A 77 -0.97 -4.42 -1.53
N TRP A 78 0.34 -4.33 -1.73
CA TRP A 78 1.11 -5.23 -2.58
C TRP A 78 2.45 -5.60 -1.93
N LYS A 79 2.96 -6.77 -2.27
CA LYS A 79 4.34 -7.19 -1.99
C LYS A 79 4.87 -8.09 -3.09
N GLY A 80 6.16 -8.00 -3.40
CA GLY A 80 6.80 -8.92 -4.33
C GLY A 80 8.01 -8.32 -5.04
N ASP A 81 8.34 -8.88 -6.20
CA ASP A 81 9.41 -8.37 -7.05
C ASP A 81 8.84 -7.50 -8.17
N TYR A 82 9.46 -6.34 -8.35
CA TYR A 82 9.05 -5.33 -9.30
C TYR A 82 10.12 -5.14 -10.36
N LEU A 83 9.74 -5.19 -11.63
CA LEU A 83 10.66 -4.91 -12.72
C LEU A 83 11.23 -3.51 -12.54
N ASN A 84 12.54 -3.46 -12.67
CA ASN A 84 13.42 -2.36 -12.37
C ASN A 84 13.43 -1.92 -10.90
N LEU A 85 12.43 -2.16 -10.06
CA LEU A 85 12.43 -1.65 -8.68
C LEU A 85 12.99 -2.64 -7.65
N GLY A 86 13.01 -3.93 -7.97
CA GLY A 86 13.47 -4.99 -7.07
C GLY A 86 12.38 -5.49 -6.13
N THR A 87 12.77 -6.15 -5.04
CA THR A 87 11.82 -6.58 -4.00
C THR A 87 11.24 -5.35 -3.28
N GLY A 88 9.92 -5.28 -3.14
CA GLY A 88 9.26 -4.17 -2.49
C GLY A 88 7.87 -4.47 -1.93
N MET A 89 7.35 -3.47 -1.22
CA MET A 89 5.99 -3.43 -0.69
C MET A 89 5.35 -2.07 -0.99
N GLU A 90 4.04 -2.10 -1.08
CA GLU A 90 3.21 -0.93 -1.32
C GLU A 90 1.95 -1.01 -0.47
N GLY A 91 1.51 0.15 0.02
CA GLY A 91 0.23 0.31 0.70
C GLY A 91 -0.35 1.68 0.35
N GLY A 92 -1.62 1.71 -0.03
CA GLY A 92 -2.30 2.95 -0.35
C GLY A 92 -3.75 2.94 0.08
N LEU A 93 -4.28 4.14 0.33
CA LEU A 93 -5.69 4.38 0.54
C LEU A 93 -6.24 5.11 -0.68
N TYR A 94 -7.35 4.61 -1.20
CA TYR A 94 -7.98 5.08 -2.43
C TYR A 94 -9.46 5.32 -2.20
N ASN A 95 -10.08 6.19 -3.01
CA ASN A 95 -11.52 6.41 -2.95
C ASN A 95 -12.20 6.36 -4.33
N ALA A 96 -13.51 6.16 -4.33
CA ALA A 96 -14.33 6.22 -5.53
C ALA A 96 -15.71 6.74 -5.17
N ALA A 97 -16.26 7.62 -6.01
CA ALA A 97 -17.61 8.13 -5.84
C ALA A 97 -18.63 6.98 -5.91
N ASN A 98 -19.52 6.92 -4.93
CA ASN A 98 -20.59 5.93 -4.83
C ASN A 98 -21.92 6.59 -4.41
N PRO A 99 -22.56 7.38 -5.29
CA PRO A 99 -23.75 8.13 -4.94
C PRO A 99 -24.89 7.24 -4.40
N GLY A 100 -25.32 7.50 -3.17
CA GLY A 100 -26.33 6.75 -2.45
C GLY A 100 -25.88 5.39 -1.93
N GLY A 101 -24.57 5.08 -1.95
CA GLY A 101 -24.01 3.81 -1.49
C GLY A 101 -24.49 2.57 -2.26
N LYS A 102 -24.94 2.75 -3.51
CA LYS A 102 -25.65 1.72 -4.29
C LYS A 102 -24.73 0.81 -5.09
N THR A 103 -23.51 1.25 -5.37
CA THR A 103 -22.52 0.45 -6.08
C THR A 103 -21.93 -0.56 -5.09
N ASN A 104 -21.93 -1.82 -5.50
CA ASN A 104 -21.20 -2.85 -4.79
C ASN A 104 -19.70 -2.51 -4.84
N VAL A 105 -19.10 -2.33 -3.68
CA VAL A 105 -17.71 -1.87 -3.54
C VAL A 105 -16.72 -2.83 -4.21
N ASP A 106 -17.06 -4.13 -4.24
CA ASP A 106 -16.20 -5.16 -4.84
C ASP A 106 -16.21 -5.10 -6.39
N ASP A 107 -17.15 -4.36 -7.00
CA ASP A 107 -17.29 -4.17 -8.46
C ASP A 107 -16.63 -2.87 -8.97
N ILE A 108 -16.02 -2.07 -8.08
CA ILE A 108 -15.32 -0.84 -8.45
C ILE A 108 -13.96 -1.19 -9.06
N SER A 109 -13.81 -0.89 -10.35
CA SER A 109 -12.59 -1.17 -11.14
C SER A 109 -11.62 0.02 -11.25
N PHE A 110 -12.02 1.19 -10.75
CA PHE A 110 -11.22 2.40 -10.77
C PHE A 110 -11.30 3.13 -9.43
N TRP A 111 -10.13 3.43 -8.87
CA TRP A 111 -9.96 4.04 -7.56
C TRP A 111 -9.09 5.30 -7.69
N ASN A 112 -9.56 6.43 -7.20
CA ASN A 112 -8.79 7.67 -7.16
C ASN A 112 -7.75 7.63 -6.04
N ALA A 113 -6.59 8.24 -6.28
CA ALA A 113 -5.58 8.45 -5.26
C ALA A 113 -6.09 9.43 -4.19
N MET A 114 -5.90 9.11 -2.91
CA MET A 114 -6.31 10.00 -1.81
C MET A 114 -5.28 11.09 -1.51
N HIS A 115 -4.78 11.77 -2.53
CA HIS A 115 -3.73 12.78 -2.35
C HIS A 115 -4.20 14.04 -1.60
N ASP A 116 -5.50 14.33 -1.58
CA ASP A 116 -6.08 15.45 -0.84
C ASP A 116 -6.30 15.14 0.65
N ASN A 117 -6.28 13.86 1.03
CA ASN A 117 -6.39 13.37 2.40
C ASN A 117 -5.26 12.37 2.69
N PRO A 118 -3.98 12.79 2.59
CA PRO A 118 -2.88 11.89 2.90
C PRO A 118 -2.97 11.48 4.37
N THR A 119 -2.66 10.22 4.66
CA THR A 119 -2.73 9.65 6.00
C THR A 119 -1.36 9.18 6.44
N THR A 120 -1.10 9.14 7.74
CA THR A 120 0.15 8.59 8.24
C THR A 120 0.15 7.07 8.06
N MET A 121 1.07 6.55 7.25
CA MET A 121 1.24 5.12 7.01
C MET A 121 2.68 4.71 7.26
N GLU A 122 2.88 3.56 7.91
CA GLU A 122 4.20 2.97 8.12
C GLU A 122 4.15 1.49 7.75
N MET A 123 5.23 0.98 7.16
CA MET A 123 5.30 -0.40 6.72
C MET A 123 6.67 -1.01 6.99
N VAL A 124 6.67 -2.31 7.31
CA VAL A 124 7.85 -3.15 7.47
C VAL A 124 7.60 -4.51 6.83
N MET A 125 8.37 -4.87 5.81
CA MET A 125 8.45 -6.23 5.30
C MET A 125 9.59 -6.96 5.98
N MET A 126 9.31 -8.16 6.49
CA MET A 126 10.32 -9.06 7.06
C MET A 126 10.32 -10.37 6.28
N ASP A 127 11.51 -10.89 5.96
CA ASP A 127 11.67 -12.25 5.47
C ASP A 127 12.06 -13.24 6.59
N LYS A 128 11.89 -14.54 6.36
CA LYS A 128 12.27 -15.60 7.32
C LYS A 128 13.77 -15.68 7.63
N ASN A 129 14.61 -15.07 6.82
CA ASN A 129 16.06 -15.04 6.98
C ASN A 129 16.54 -13.78 7.73
N GLY A 130 15.63 -12.90 8.14
CA GLY A 130 15.92 -11.67 8.87
C GLY A 130 16.21 -10.45 7.99
N TYR A 131 15.95 -10.52 6.68
CA TYR A 131 15.92 -9.32 5.84
C TYR A 131 14.74 -8.44 6.24
N VAL A 132 14.98 -7.13 6.33
CA VAL A 132 13.98 -6.13 6.68
C VAL A 132 14.02 -5.00 5.65
N LEU A 133 12.84 -4.67 5.12
CA LEU A 133 12.58 -3.48 4.32
C LEU A 133 11.55 -2.65 5.08
N ALA A 134 11.85 -1.40 5.41
CA ALA A 134 10.99 -0.58 6.24
C ALA A 134 10.87 0.83 5.68
N TYR A 135 9.68 1.41 5.78
CA TYR A 135 9.45 2.80 5.43
C TYR A 135 8.39 3.42 6.33
N ALA A 136 8.76 4.56 6.91
CA ALA A 136 7.93 5.38 7.78
C ALA A 136 8.14 6.84 7.33
N PRO A 137 7.40 7.33 6.33
CA PRO A 137 7.52 8.70 5.86
C PRO A 137 7.26 9.70 6.99
N GLU A 138 8.07 10.77 7.06
CA GLU A 138 7.89 11.84 8.05
C GLU A 138 6.59 12.63 7.87
N LYS A 139 6.03 12.60 6.65
CA LYS A 139 4.79 13.29 6.29
C LYS A 139 3.76 12.27 5.85
N ALA A 140 2.49 12.57 6.16
CA ALA A 140 1.36 11.79 5.69
C ALA A 140 1.44 11.57 4.17
N HIS A 141 1.09 10.36 3.73
CA HIS A 141 1.29 9.90 2.37
C HIS A 141 0.10 9.05 1.93
N TRP A 142 -0.40 9.25 0.71
CA TRP A 142 -1.56 8.49 0.22
C TRP A 142 -1.16 7.11 -0.33
N TRP A 143 0.11 6.96 -0.75
CA TRP A 143 0.70 5.74 -1.28
C TRP A 143 2.13 5.55 -0.78
N THR A 144 2.28 4.74 0.26
CA THR A 144 3.57 4.48 0.91
C THR A 144 4.20 3.28 0.23
N THR A 145 5.45 3.41 -0.23
CA THR A 145 6.14 2.34 -0.95
C THR A 145 7.59 2.23 -0.51
N ALA A 146 8.15 1.03 -0.60
CA ALA A 146 9.56 0.79 -0.39
C ALA A 146 10.02 -0.30 -1.37
N PHE A 147 11.11 -0.02 -2.10
CA PHE A 147 11.69 -0.96 -3.05
C PHE A 147 13.19 -1.03 -2.88
N ASN A 148 13.74 -2.24 -2.82
CA ASN A 148 15.18 -2.46 -2.80
C ASN A 148 15.64 -3.06 -4.14
N PRO A 149 16.29 -2.25 -5.01
CA PRO A 149 16.69 -2.71 -6.34
C PRO A 149 17.82 -3.74 -6.30
N TYR A 150 18.55 -3.85 -5.18
CA TYR A 150 19.67 -4.77 -5.03
C TYR A 150 19.24 -6.18 -4.59
N ILE A 151 17.95 -6.36 -4.31
CA ILE A 151 17.37 -7.64 -3.93
C ILE A 151 16.37 -8.03 -5.00
N TYR A 152 16.64 -9.18 -5.60
CA TYR A 152 15.83 -9.74 -6.66
C TYR A 152 15.87 -11.25 -6.52
N ASN A 153 14.73 -11.85 -6.16
CA ASN A 153 14.63 -13.29 -5.98
C ASN A 153 13.49 -13.79 -6.88
N LEU A 154 13.79 -13.92 -8.19
CA LEU A 154 12.91 -14.43 -9.25
C LEU A 154 12.43 -15.87 -9.02
N GLY A 155 11.64 -16.08 -7.98
CA GLY A 155 10.94 -17.32 -7.71
C GLY A 155 9.56 -16.97 -7.19
N ASP A 156 8.54 -17.08 -8.05
CA ASP A 156 7.11 -16.83 -7.80
C ASP A 156 6.55 -17.44 -6.52
N LYS A 157 7.24 -18.41 -5.93
CA LYS A 157 6.87 -19.08 -4.68
C LYS A 157 7.72 -18.68 -3.48
N VAL A 158 8.94 -18.20 -3.67
CA VAL A 158 9.91 -18.02 -2.59
C VAL A 158 9.63 -16.74 -1.80
N LEU A 159 9.39 -15.60 -2.47
CA LEU A 159 9.07 -14.35 -1.77
C LEU A 159 7.67 -14.39 -1.14
N ARG A 160 6.63 -14.73 -1.91
CA ARG A 160 5.24 -14.83 -1.43
C ARG A 160 5.08 -15.65 -0.15
N SER A 161 5.83 -16.75 -0.03
CA SER A 161 5.73 -17.65 1.14
C SER A 161 6.71 -17.34 2.28
N ASN A 162 7.71 -16.48 2.06
CA ASN A 162 8.77 -16.21 3.04
C ASN A 162 8.78 -14.78 3.56
N THR A 163 7.93 -13.87 3.06
CA THR A 163 7.83 -12.51 3.58
C THR A 163 6.46 -12.22 4.19
N THR A 164 6.47 -11.42 5.25
CA THR A 164 5.26 -10.85 5.85
C THR A 164 5.45 -9.35 5.94
N VAL A 165 4.46 -8.59 5.49
CA VAL A 165 4.39 -7.16 5.71
C VAL A 165 3.60 -6.91 6.98
N TYR A 166 4.11 -6.02 7.83
CA TYR A 166 3.39 -5.41 8.95
C TYR A 166 3.30 -3.93 8.69
N ALA A 167 2.11 -3.37 8.80
CA ALA A 167 1.88 -1.97 8.49
C ALA A 167 0.83 -1.36 9.41
N LYS A 168 0.80 -0.04 9.43
CA LYS A 168 -0.24 0.74 10.10
C LYS A 168 -0.69 1.88 9.21
N ILE A 169 -1.94 2.27 9.36
CA ILE A 169 -2.53 3.49 8.82
C ILE A 169 -3.27 4.21 9.93
N ASP A 170 -2.86 5.45 10.20
CA ASP A 170 -3.60 6.39 11.04
C ASP A 170 -4.58 7.15 10.13
N LEU A 171 -5.86 7.19 10.48
CA LEU A 171 -6.89 7.88 9.71
C LEU A 171 -6.90 9.41 9.98
N ASP A 172 -5.73 9.96 10.30
CA ASP A 172 -5.49 11.35 10.69
C ASP A 172 -5.74 12.37 9.57
N GLY A 173 -5.68 11.94 8.31
CA GLY A 173 -5.99 12.73 7.12
C GLY A 173 -7.47 13.09 6.92
N PHE A 174 -8.37 12.52 7.73
CA PHE A 174 -9.82 12.72 7.62
C PHE A 174 -10.39 13.54 8.78
N ASP A 175 -11.52 14.22 8.60
CA ASP A 175 -12.26 14.79 9.73
C ASP A 175 -12.71 13.69 10.73
N LEU A 176 -13.01 14.09 11.97
CA LEU A 176 -13.32 13.15 13.06
C LEU A 176 -14.49 12.20 12.73
N LYS A 177 -15.53 12.71 12.05
CA LYS A 177 -16.70 11.90 11.72
C LYS A 177 -16.36 10.87 10.65
N THR A 178 -15.69 11.30 9.60
CA THR A 178 -15.29 10.43 8.49
C THR A 178 -14.30 9.35 8.95
N ARG A 179 -13.29 9.68 9.77
CA ARG A 179 -12.35 8.67 10.29
C ARG A 179 -13.03 7.62 11.18
N GLU A 180 -13.98 8.03 12.02
CA GLU A 180 -14.72 7.09 12.87
C GLU A 180 -15.57 6.14 12.02
N ASP A 181 -16.29 6.68 11.04
CA ASP A 181 -17.13 5.87 10.15
C ASP A 181 -16.29 4.90 9.29
N LEU A 182 -15.14 5.36 8.77
CA LEU A 182 -14.17 4.51 8.07
C LEU A 182 -13.64 3.39 8.96
N TYR A 183 -13.16 3.72 10.15
CA TYR A 183 -12.64 2.75 11.11
C TYR A 183 -13.67 1.67 11.40
N ARG A 184 -14.93 2.07 11.68
CA ARG A 184 -16.04 1.13 11.93
C ARG A 184 -16.36 0.28 10.70
N ALA A 185 -16.35 0.87 9.51
CA ALA A 185 -16.62 0.15 8.27
C ALA A 185 -15.54 -0.92 7.98
N PHE A 186 -14.25 -0.58 8.14
CA PHE A 186 -13.16 -1.54 8.00
C PHE A 186 -13.21 -2.64 9.07
N LYS A 187 -13.48 -2.27 10.33
CA LYS A 187 -13.65 -3.22 11.44
C LYS A 187 -14.76 -4.23 11.14
N HIS A 188 -15.88 -3.75 10.59
CA HIS A 188 -16.99 -4.59 10.16
C HIS A 188 -16.61 -5.48 8.95
N LYS A 189 -16.00 -4.93 7.89
CA LYS A 189 -15.58 -5.70 6.70
C LYS A 189 -14.58 -6.80 7.05
N ALA A 190 -13.70 -6.56 8.01
CA ALA A 190 -12.75 -7.55 8.52
C ALA A 190 -13.40 -8.63 9.41
N ASN A 191 -14.71 -8.52 9.70
CA ASN A 191 -15.41 -9.34 10.71
C ASN A 191 -14.67 -9.34 12.06
N ALA A 192 -14.13 -8.18 12.47
CA ALA A 192 -13.34 -8.11 13.68
C ALA A 192 -14.21 -8.36 14.91
N GLU A 193 -13.88 -9.40 15.67
CA GLU A 193 -14.63 -9.81 16.85
C GLU A 193 -14.25 -8.95 18.08
N ASN A 194 -14.71 -9.35 19.27
CA ASN A 194 -14.48 -8.64 20.55
C ASN A 194 -13.00 -8.39 20.90
N ASN A 195 -12.06 -9.04 20.21
CA ASN A 195 -10.62 -8.86 20.38
C ASN A 195 -10.02 -7.78 19.45
N ASN A 196 -10.86 -7.03 18.72
CA ASN A 196 -10.45 -6.02 17.74
C ASN A 196 -9.55 -6.56 16.62
N ARG A 197 -9.68 -7.85 16.26
CA ARG A 197 -8.91 -8.48 15.19
C ARG A 197 -9.83 -9.18 14.22
N GLY A 198 -9.53 -9.05 12.93
CA GLY A 198 -10.28 -9.66 11.85
C GLY A 198 -9.40 -9.91 10.63
N SER A 199 -10.00 -10.34 9.53
CA SER A 199 -9.31 -10.52 8.27
C SER A 199 -10.23 -10.27 7.07
N VAL A 200 -9.66 -9.77 5.99
CA VAL A 200 -10.32 -9.62 4.69
C VAL A 200 -9.29 -9.90 3.60
N ASP A 201 -9.67 -10.70 2.61
CA ASP A 201 -8.84 -10.99 1.43
C ASP A 201 -7.40 -11.44 1.76
N GLY A 202 -7.20 -12.22 2.82
CA GLY A 202 -5.86 -12.68 3.25
C GLY A 202 -5.06 -11.65 4.07
N MET A 203 -5.52 -10.41 4.16
CA MET A 203 -4.98 -9.40 5.08
C MET A 203 -5.59 -9.58 6.47
N PHE A 204 -4.74 -9.66 7.50
CA PHE A 204 -5.15 -9.63 8.90
C PHE A 204 -5.15 -8.19 9.40
N LEU A 205 -6.19 -7.77 10.11
CA LEU A 205 -6.37 -6.40 10.59
C LEU A 205 -6.54 -6.41 12.11
N CYS A 206 -5.92 -5.43 12.76
CA CYS A 206 -6.09 -5.12 14.17
C CYS A 206 -6.44 -3.65 14.34
N PHE A 207 -7.43 -3.38 15.19
CA PHE A 207 -8.08 -2.08 15.27
C PHE A 207 -7.78 -1.43 16.63
N GLU A 208 -7.22 -0.23 16.64
CA GLU A 208 -6.95 0.57 17.84
C GLU A 208 -7.71 1.88 17.76
N GLU A 209 -8.48 2.19 18.82
CA GLU A 209 -9.24 3.44 18.94
C GLU A 209 -8.96 4.10 20.29
N ASP A 210 -8.76 5.40 20.26
CA ASP A 210 -8.85 6.27 21.43
C ASP A 210 -9.95 7.31 21.17
N THR A 211 -11.12 7.05 21.72
CA THR A 211 -12.31 7.90 21.56
C THR A 211 -12.19 9.24 22.28
N GLN A 212 -11.25 9.41 23.21
CA GLN A 212 -11.02 10.69 23.88
C GLN A 212 -10.23 11.65 22.99
N THR A 213 -9.26 11.13 22.26
CA THR A 213 -8.40 11.91 21.35
C THR A 213 -8.89 11.90 19.90
N GLY A 214 -9.81 10.99 19.54
CA GLY A 214 -10.28 10.82 18.17
C GLY A 214 -9.23 10.16 17.27
N HIS A 215 -8.34 9.36 17.88
CA HIS A 215 -7.30 8.61 17.17
C HIS A 215 -7.84 7.23 16.78
N TYR A 216 -7.72 6.90 15.49
CA TYR A 216 -8.22 5.66 14.92
C TYR A 216 -7.14 5.08 14.01
N VAL A 217 -6.53 3.98 14.46
CA VAL A 217 -5.41 3.33 13.77
C VAL A 217 -5.81 1.92 13.36
N ILE A 218 -5.50 1.57 12.12
CA ILE A 218 -5.65 0.21 11.61
C ILE A 218 -4.24 -0.35 11.39
N TYR A 219 -3.92 -1.40 12.13
CA TYR A 219 -2.75 -2.22 11.89
C TYR A 219 -3.14 -3.36 10.96
N TYR A 220 -2.26 -3.71 10.03
CA TYR A 220 -2.52 -4.80 9.10
C TYR A 220 -1.26 -5.60 8.77
N SER A 221 -1.45 -6.87 8.43
CA SER A 221 -0.38 -7.73 7.96
C SER A 221 -0.84 -8.69 6.88
N TYR A 222 0.05 -9.00 5.96
CA TYR A 222 -0.21 -9.89 4.82
C TYR A 222 1.06 -10.58 4.32
#